data_AF-A0A154P259-F1
#
_entry.id   AF-A0A154P259-F1
#
_cell.length_a   1.000
_cell.length_b   1.000
_cell.length_c   1.000
_cell.angle_alpha   90.00
_cell.angle_beta   90.00
_cell.angle_gamma   90.00
#
_symmetry.space_group_name_H-M   'P 1'
#
loop_
_entity.id
_entity.type
_entity.pdbx_description
1 polymer ?
#
loop_
_entity_poly.entity_id
_entity_poly.type
_entity_poly.pdbx_seq_one_letter_code
_entity_poly.pdbx_strand_id
1 'polypeptide(L)'
;MENVQRFQAAIKNYGVPQEEIFQTADLFERRNIPQVTLCLYALGRITQKHPEYNGPRLGPKMADENKREFTEEQLRASEGHLNLQMGFNKGASQSGHGGFGNTRHM
;
A
#
# COMPACT_ATOMS: atom_id res chain seq x y z
N MET A 1 -35.25 5.66 7.28
CA MET A 1 -33.85 6.18 7.30
C MET A 1 -33.19 6.02 8.67
N GLU A 2 -33.95 6.04 9.77
CA GLU A 2 -33.42 5.93 11.13
C GLU A 2 -32.48 4.73 11.37
N ASN A 3 -32.83 3.53 10.88
CA ASN A 3 -31.96 2.34 11.02
C ASN A 3 -30.58 2.53 10.38
N VAL A 4 -30.52 3.20 9.22
CA VAL A 4 -29.25 3.48 8.52
C VAL A 4 -28.42 4.49 9.30
N GLN A 5 -29.05 5.53 9.87
CA GLN A 5 -28.38 6.52 10.71
C GLN A 5 -27.86 5.89 12.01
N ARG A 6 -28.64 5.00 12.65
CA ARG A 6 -28.20 4.26 13.84
C ARG A 6 -27.00 3.37 13.52
N PHE A 7 -27.00 2.69 12.37
CA PHE A 7 -25.86 1.92 11.90
C PHE A 7 -24.63 2.81 11.69
N GLN A 8 -24.75 3.91 10.93
CA GLN A 8 -23.66 4.85 10.66
C GLN A 8 -23.05 5.41 11.95
N ALA A 9 -23.88 5.81 12.92
CA ALA A 9 -23.43 6.29 14.22
C ALA A 9 -22.69 5.20 15.01
N ALA A 10 -23.19 3.96 15.00
CA ALA A 10 -22.56 2.84 15.69
C ALA A 10 -21.17 2.51 15.11
N ILE A 11 -21.04 2.40 13.79
CA ILE A 11 -19.76 2.05 13.17
C ILE A 11 -18.73 3.18 13.25
N LYS A 12 -19.19 4.44 13.26
CA LYS A 12 -18.33 5.60 13.51
C LYS A 12 -17.72 5.54 14.90
N ASN A 13 -18.54 5.27 15.91
CA ASN A 13 -18.09 5.11 17.29
C ASN A 13 -17.22 3.85 17.48
N TYR A 14 -17.44 2.82 16.66
CA TYR A 14 -16.62 1.61 16.62
C TYR A 14 -15.22 1.85 16.00
N GLY A 15 -14.98 2.99 15.35
CA GLY A 15 -13.68 3.36 14.80
C GLY A 15 -13.53 3.19 13.29
N VAL A 16 -14.64 2.98 12.56
CA VAL A 16 -14.61 3.06 11.09
C VAL A 16 -14.38 4.52 10.68
N PRO A 17 -13.38 4.82 9.81
CA PRO A 17 -13.11 6.18 9.34
C PRO A 17 -14.32 6.79 8.63
N GLN A 18 -14.57 8.08 8.88
CA GLN A 18 -15.76 8.80 8.40
C GLN A 18 -15.87 8.79 6.86
N GLU A 19 -14.73 8.85 6.18
CA GLU A 19 -14.58 8.82 4.73
C GLU A 19 -15.01 7.48 4.10
N GLU A 20 -14.98 6.39 4.87
CA GLU A 20 -15.39 5.06 4.42
C GLU A 20 -16.83 4.73 4.80
N ILE A 21 -17.53 5.61 5.53
CA ILE A 21 -18.94 5.46 5.88
C ILE A 21 -19.82 5.93 4.71
N PHE A 22 -20.69 5.05 4.21
CA PHE A 22 -21.63 5.39 3.14
C PHE A 22 -22.73 6.36 3.62
N GLN A 23 -23.29 7.14 2.70
CA GLN A 23 -24.40 8.05 2.94
C GLN A 23 -25.75 7.34 2.83
N THR A 24 -26.80 7.86 3.48
CA THR A 24 -28.12 7.20 3.47
C THR A 24 -28.68 6.97 2.07
N ALA A 25 -28.46 7.90 1.14
CA ALA A 25 -28.89 7.77 -0.25
C ALA A 25 -28.17 6.63 -1.01
N ASP A 26 -26.93 6.31 -0.64
CA ASP A 26 -26.14 5.25 -1.29
C ASP A 26 -26.84 3.89 -1.18
N LEU A 27 -27.41 3.61 0.00
CA LEU A 27 -28.15 2.38 0.28
C LEU A 27 -29.65 2.51 -0.02
N PHE A 28 -30.32 3.56 0.45
CA PHE A 28 -31.78 3.66 0.39
C PHE A 28 -32.29 3.93 -1.03
N GLU A 29 -31.63 4.83 -1.75
CA GLU A 29 -31.94 5.14 -3.16
C GLU A 29 -31.10 4.29 -4.13
N ARG A 30 -30.22 3.43 -3.61
CA ARG A 30 -29.28 2.61 -4.38
C ARG A 30 -28.35 3.41 -5.30
N ARG A 31 -28.01 4.65 -4.93
CA ARG A 31 -27.12 5.49 -5.77
C ARG A 31 -25.70 4.96 -5.85
N ASN A 32 -25.21 4.30 -4.80
CA ASN A 32 -23.81 3.86 -4.73
C ASN A 32 -23.65 2.64 -3.81
N ILE A 33 -24.15 1.49 -4.27
CA ILE A 33 -23.95 0.21 -3.57
C ILE A 33 -22.47 -0.15 -3.36
N PRO A 34 -21.53 0.16 -4.30
CA PRO A 34 -20.11 -0.07 -4.05
C PRO A 34 -19.57 0.61 -2.78
N GLN A 35 -20.01 1.83 -2.45
CA GLN A 35 -19.61 2.51 -1.21
C GLN A 35 -20.12 1.78 0.05
N VAL A 36 -21.33 1.21 -0.02
CA VAL A 36 -21.87 0.38 1.07
C VAL A 36 -21.00 -0.86 1.27
N THR A 37 -20.62 -1.53 0.19
CA THR A 37 -19.73 -2.70 0.24
C THR A 37 -18.36 -2.33 0.82
N LEU A 38 -17.77 -1.21 0.40
CA LEU A 38 -16.50 -0.71 0.93
C LEU A 38 -16.57 -0.47 2.44
N CYS A 39 -17.65 0.17 2.90
CA CYS A 39 -17.92 0.38 4.34
C CYS A 39 -17.98 -0.94 5.13
N LEU A 40 -18.57 -2.00 4.56
CA LEU A 40 -18.61 -3.31 5.22
C LEU A 40 -17.22 -3.96 5.33
N TYR A 41 -16.39 -3.86 4.28
CA TYR A 41 -14.99 -4.28 4.36
C TYR A 41 -14.20 -3.42 5.36
N ALA A 42 -14.51 -2.12 5.45
CA ALA A 42 -13.93 -1.21 6.43
C ALA A 42 -14.24 -1.63 7.87
N LEU A 43 -15.49 -2.00 8.14
CA LEU A 43 -15.87 -2.56 9.42
C LEU A 43 -15.14 -3.89 9.69
N GLY A 44 -15.07 -4.77 8.69
CA GLY A 44 -14.35 -6.04 8.77
C GLY A 44 -12.88 -5.90 9.17
N ARG A 45 -12.14 -4.94 8.58
CA ARG A 45 -10.74 -4.66 8.96
C ARG A 45 -10.62 -4.05 10.37
N ILE A 46 -11.56 -3.22 10.80
CA ILE A 46 -11.54 -2.61 12.13
C ILE A 46 -11.83 -3.64 13.22
N THR A 47 -12.82 -4.52 13.03
CA THR A 47 -13.12 -5.58 14.02
C THR A 47 -11.91 -6.45 14.35
N GLN A 48 -11.00 -6.69 13.38
CA GLN A 48 -9.77 -7.45 13.62
C GLN A 48 -8.74 -6.74 14.52
N LYS A 49 -8.90 -5.43 14.78
CA LYS A 49 -8.10 -4.66 15.75
C LYS A 49 -8.67 -4.65 17.17
N HIS A 50 -9.92 -5.10 17.34
CA HIS A 50 -10.62 -5.15 18.62
C HIS A 50 -10.51 -6.55 19.23
N PRO A 51 -9.68 -6.77 20.27
CA PRO A 51 -9.48 -8.09 20.87
C PRO A 51 -10.74 -8.71 21.48
N GLU A 52 -11.71 -7.87 21.86
CA GLU A 52 -13.02 -8.28 22.38
C GLU A 52 -13.95 -8.89 21.32
N TYR A 53 -13.65 -8.67 20.04
CA TYR A 53 -14.46 -9.19 18.94
C TYR A 53 -14.10 -10.64 18.61
N ASN A 54 -14.96 -11.57 19.02
CA ASN A 54 -14.82 -13.01 18.76
C ASN A 54 -15.67 -13.51 17.56
N GLY A 55 -16.17 -12.59 16.73
CA GLY A 55 -17.01 -12.92 15.58
C GLY A 55 -16.21 -13.37 14.34
N PRO A 56 -16.91 -13.72 13.24
CA PRO A 56 -16.26 -14.07 11.98
C PRO A 56 -15.47 -12.89 11.40
N ARG A 57 -14.34 -13.20 10.76
CA ARG A 57 -13.47 -12.18 10.16
C ARG A 57 -13.81 -11.99 8.69
N LEU A 58 -13.77 -10.74 8.23
CA LEU A 58 -13.97 -10.36 6.83
C LEU A 58 -12.73 -9.62 6.32
N GLY A 59 -12.14 -10.13 5.25
CA GLY A 59 -10.99 -9.51 4.58
C GLY A 59 -9.63 -9.77 5.27
N PRO A 60 -8.53 -9.35 4.63
CA PRO A 60 -7.17 -9.53 5.15
C PRO A 60 -6.94 -8.69 6.41
N LYS A 61 -6.01 -9.14 7.26
CA LYS A 61 -5.55 -8.35 8.40
C LYS A 61 -4.82 -7.10 7.89
N MET A 62 -5.06 -5.96 8.54
CA MET A 62 -4.25 -4.76 8.31
C MET A 62 -2.78 -5.06 8.62
N ALA A 63 -1.88 -4.55 7.78
CA ALA A 63 -0.45 -4.67 8.03
C ALA A 63 -0.07 -3.89 9.30
N ASP A 64 0.75 -4.50 10.14
CA ASP A 64 1.36 -3.86 11.28
C ASP A 64 2.74 -3.32 10.87
N GLU A 65 3.18 -2.21 11.47
CA GLU A 65 4.50 -1.65 11.22
C GLU A 65 5.59 -2.64 11.64
N ASN A 66 6.50 -2.96 10.72
CA ASN A 66 7.67 -3.79 11.01
C ASN A 66 8.90 -2.89 11.14
N LYS A 67 9.11 -2.32 12.33
CA LYS A 67 10.31 -1.54 12.63
C LYS A 67 11.51 -2.49 12.68
N ARG A 68 12.44 -2.31 11.74
CA ARG A 68 13.72 -3.02 11.72
C ARG A 68 14.80 -2.09 12.23
N GLU A 69 15.50 -2.52 13.26
CA GLU A 69 16.68 -1.85 13.75
C GLU A 69 17.90 -2.46 13.06
N PHE A 70 18.76 -1.59 12.54
CA PHE A 70 20.01 -1.98 11.90
C PHE A 70 21.15 -1.51 12.78
N THR A 71 22.20 -2.32 12.86
CA THR A 71 23.45 -1.90 13.51
C THR A 71 24.13 -0.79 12.72
N GLU A 72 24.91 0.05 13.40
CA GLU A 72 25.68 1.12 12.75
C GLU A 72 26.59 0.55 11.64
N GLU A 73 27.18 -0.62 11.88
CA GLU A 73 28.01 -1.34 10.91
C GLU A 73 27.23 -1.74 9.64
N GLN A 74 25.97 -2.18 9.78
CA GLN A 74 25.10 -2.49 8.65
C GLN A 74 24.68 -1.23 7.87
N LEU A 75 24.41 -0.13 8.57
CA LEU A 75 24.08 1.16 7.94
C LEU A 75 25.28 1.71 7.16
N ARG A 76 26.50 1.57 7.71
CA ARG A 76 27.74 2.05 7.11
C ARG A 76 28.34 1.11 6.07
N ALA A 77 27.81 -0.10 5.93
CA ALA A 77 28.30 -1.09 4.97
C ALA A 77 28.32 -0.55 3.51
N SER A 78 27.45 0.41 3.16
CA SER A 78 27.45 1.04 1.84
C SER A 78 28.53 2.10 1.63
N GLU A 79 29.12 2.66 2.69
CA GLU A 79 30.09 3.76 2.58
C GLU A 79 31.39 3.35 1.87
N GLY A 80 31.76 2.07 1.97
CA GLY A 80 32.92 1.50 1.28
C GLY A 80 32.64 1.03 -0.15
N HIS A 81 31.38 1.00 -0.59
CA HIS A 81 31.02 0.59 -1.95
C HIS A 81 31.18 1.77 -2.91
N LEU A 82 32.33 1.84 -3.59
CA LEU A 82 32.48 2.66 -4.78
C LEU A 82 31.55 2.12 -5.86
N ASN A 83 30.47 2.85 -6.14
CA ASN A 83 29.61 2.58 -7.30
C ASN A 83 30.49 2.53 -8.56
N LEU A 84 30.11 1.66 -9.50
CA LEU A 84 30.81 1.55 -10.79
C LEU A 84 30.92 2.95 -11.37
N GLN A 85 32.15 3.46 -11.50
CA GLN A 85 32.36 4.77 -12.10
C GLN A 85 31.73 4.71 -13.49
N MET A 86 30.81 5.63 -13.79
CA MET A 86 30.12 5.70 -15.07
C MET A 86 31.18 5.69 -16.19
N GLY A 87 31.38 4.53 -16.84
CA GLY A 87 32.46 4.32 -17.80
C GLY A 87 33.38 3.11 -17.59
N PHE A 88 33.34 2.40 -16.45
CA PHE A 88 34.15 1.19 -16.28
C PHE A 88 33.53 -0.02 -17.00
N ASN A 89 34.01 -0.31 -18.21
CA ASN A 89 33.51 -1.39 -19.06
C ASN A 89 34.27 -2.72 -18.86
N LYS A 90 34.60 -3.09 -17.61
CA LYS A 90 35.27 -4.36 -17.28
C LYS A 90 36.51 -4.66 -18.14
N GLY A 91 37.29 -3.64 -18.50
CA GLY A 91 38.48 -3.80 -19.34
C GLY A 91 38.21 -4.10 -20.82
N ALA A 92 36.97 -3.92 -21.31
CA ALA A 92 36.73 -3.88 -22.74
C ALA A 92 37.38 -2.60 -23.29
N SER A 93 38.54 -2.66 -23.95
CA SER A 93 39.01 -1.47 -24.66
C SER A 93 37.94 -1.00 -25.64
N GLN A 94 37.78 0.31 -25.83
CA GLN A 94 36.94 0.89 -26.90
C GLN A 94 37.47 0.54 -28.32
N SER A 95 38.31 -0.48 -28.45
CA SER A 95 38.72 -1.07 -29.71
C SER A 95 37.52 -1.80 -30.32
N GLY A 96 36.81 -1.13 -31.23
CA GLY A 96 35.68 -1.68 -31.97
C GLY A 96 34.35 -0.95 -31.77
N HIS A 97 34.26 -0.02 -30.80
CA HIS A 97 33.16 0.96 -30.80
C HIS A 97 33.47 1.99 -31.88
N GLY A 98 33.06 1.70 -33.12
CA GLY A 98 33.03 2.70 -34.17
C GLY A 98 32.33 3.94 -33.62
N GLY A 99 32.98 5.09 -33.71
CA GLY A 99 32.41 6.35 -33.23
C GLY A 99 31.01 6.59 -33.78
N PHE A 100 30.23 7.42 -33.09
CA PHE A 100 28.90 7.83 -33.54
C PHE A 100 28.93 8.19 -35.03
N GLY A 101 28.25 7.38 -35.86
CA GLY A 101 28.21 7.55 -37.32
C GLY A 101 28.65 6.35 -38.15
N ASN A 102 29.12 5.24 -37.56
CA ASN A 102 29.49 4.08 -38.36
C ASN A 102 28.26 3.37 -38.96
N THR A 103 28.24 3.22 -40.29
CA THR A 103 27.17 2.56 -41.05
C THR A 103 27.20 1.06 -40.82
N ARG A 104 26.04 0.48 -40.52
CA ARG A 104 25.88 -0.98 -40.51
C ARG A 104 25.87 -1.45 -41.96
N HIS A 105 26.84 -2.27 -42.35
CA HIS A 105 26.72 -3.02 -43.60
C HIS A 105 25.51 -3.97 -43.49
N MET A 106 24.61 -3.90 -44.47
CA MET A 106 23.53 -4.88 -44.67
C MET A 106 24.08 -6.22 -45.11
#